data_AF-A0A0A3IS33-F1
#
_entry.id   AF-A0A0A3IS33-F1
#
_cell.length_a   1.000
_cell.length_b   1.000
_cell.length_c   1.000
_cell.angle_alpha   90.00
_cell.angle_beta   90.00
_cell.angle_gamma   90.00
#
_symmetry.space_group_name_H-M   'P 1'
#
loop_
_entity.id
_entity.type
_entity.pdbx_description
1 polymer ?
#
loop_
_entity_poly.entity_id
_entity_poly.type
_entity_poly.pdbx_seq_one_letter_code
_entity_poly.pdbx_strand_id
1 'polypeptide(L)' 'MSAGNLIGILFSLILFVVGMLFTGVGIAFFVIGIVGLVCTIFFVVRIVSHILKKMRHGNSS' A
#
# COMPACT_ATOMS: atom_id res chain seq x y z
N MET A 1 -14.82 7.91 3.78
CA MET A 1 -13.54 7.40 3.25
C MET A 1 -13.84 6.95 1.83
N SER A 2 -13.35 7.68 0.82
CA SER A 2 -13.70 7.40 -0.58
C SER A 2 -13.26 6.00 -0.98
N ALA A 3 -14.15 5.25 -1.64
CA ALA A 3 -13.94 3.89 -2.11
C ALA A 3 -12.64 3.70 -2.91
N GLY A 4 -12.16 4.75 -3.57
CA GLY A 4 -10.86 4.75 -4.27
C GLY A 4 -9.64 4.48 -3.38
N ASN A 5 -9.66 4.89 -2.11
CA ASN A 5 -8.57 4.54 -1.18
C ASN A 5 -8.62 3.06 -0.79
N LEU A 6 -9.81 2.46 -0.71
CA LEU A 6 -9.97 1.04 -0.38
C LEU A 6 -9.50 0.14 -1.52
N ILE A 7 -9.87 0.50 -2.76
CA ILE A 7 -9.40 -0.19 -3.98
C ILE A 7 -7.88 -0.16 -4.08
N GLY A 8 -7.26 0.99 -3.80
CA GLY A 8 -5.82 1.13 -3.89
C GLY A 8 -5.05 0.29 -2.86
N ILE A 9 -5.56 0.18 -1.63
CA ILE A 9 -5.01 -0.71 -0.60
C ILE A 9 -5.09 -2.15 -1.06
N LEU A 10 -6.26 -2.57 -1.51
CA LEU A 10 -6.50 -3.95 -1.94
C LEU A 10 -5.60 -4.31 -3.12
N PHE A 11 -5.45 -3.40 -4.07
CA PHE A 11 -4.59 -3.58 -5.24
C PHE A 11 -3.10 -3.67 -4.88
N SER A 12 -2.60 -2.79 -4.00
CA SER A 12 -1.21 -2.87 -3.52
C SER A 12 -0.93 -4.14 -2.73
N LEU A 13 -1.87 -4.59 -1.90
CA LEU A 13 -1.76 -5.85 -1.16
C LEU A 13 -1.66 -7.06 -2.11
N ILE A 14 -2.50 -7.10 -3.14
CA ILE A 14 -2.49 -8.17 -4.15
C ILE A 14 -1.15 -8.19 -4.90
N LEU A 15 -0.67 -7.02 -5.36
CA LEU A 15 0.62 -6.90 -6.04
C LEU A 15 1.79 -7.36 -5.16
N PHE A 16 1.75 -7.04 -3.87
CA PHE A 16 2.77 -7.47 -2.92
C PHE A 16 2.77 -8.98 -2.70
N VAL A 17 1.60 -9.59 -2.48
CA VAL A 17 1.46 -11.04 -2.28
C VAL A 17 1.89 -11.81 -3.54
N VAL A 18 1.48 -11.34 -4.73
CA VAL A 18 1.90 -11.93 -6.02
C VAL A 18 3.41 -11.77 -6.22
N GLY A 19 3.98 -10.60 -5.92
CA GLY A 19 5.43 -10.37 -6.01
C GLY A 19 6.24 -11.27 -5.09
N MET A 20 5.78 -11.51 -3.86
CA MET A 20 6.44 -12.44 -2.93
C MET A 20 6.31 -13.90 -3.37
N LEU A 21 5.13 -14.33 -3.82
CA LEU A 21 4.91 -15.70 -4.32
C LEU A 21 5.82 -16.05 -5.51
N PHE A 22 6.12 -15.08 -6.36
CA PHE A 22 6.91 -15.30 -7.57
C PHE A 22 8.37 -14.84 -7.45
N THR A 23 8.82 -14.35 -6.30
CA THR A 23 10.20 -13.88 -6.08
C THR A 23 11.25 -14.97 -6.39
N GLY A 24 10.91 -16.26 -6.27
CA GLY A 24 11.80 -17.37 -6.61
C GLY A 24 11.82 -17.78 -8.08
N VAL A 25 10.96 -17.22 -8.94
CA VAL A 25 10.74 -17.70 -10.32
C VAL A 25 11.62 -16.98 -11.35
N GLY A 26 12.18 -15.82 -11.01
CA GLY A 26 13.15 -15.12 -11.85
C GLY A 26 13.29 -13.62 -11.56
N ILE A 27 14.35 -13.01 -12.11
CA ILE A 27 14.73 -11.60 -11.87
C ILE A 27 13.59 -10.62 -12.22
N ALA A 28 12.77 -10.95 -13.23
CA ALA A 28 11.61 -10.14 -13.62
C ALA A 28 10.57 -10.01 -12.48
N PHE A 29 10.34 -11.08 -11.72
CA PHE A 29 9.40 -11.06 -10.59
C PHE A 29 9.98 -10.35 -9.37
N PHE A 30 11.31 -10.34 -9.22
CA PHE A 30 11.98 -9.54 -8.21
C PHE A 30 11.75 -8.03 -8.43
N VAL A 31 11.82 -7.56 -9.68
CA VAL A 31 11.52 -6.16 -10.03
C VAL A 31 10.05 -5.82 -9.75
N ILE A 32 9.12 -6.71 -10.11
CA ILE A 32 7.69 -6.53 -9.81
C ILE A 32 7.43 -6.49 -8.30
N GLY A 33 8.12 -7.33 -7.53
CA GLY A 33 8.08 -7.32 -6.07
C GLY A 33 8.54 -6.00 -5.46
N ILE A 34 9.66 -5.45 -5.95
CA ILE A 34 10.17 -4.13 -5.51
C ILE A 34 9.17 -3.02 -5.85
N VAL A 35 8.63 -3.00 -7.07
CA VAL A 35 7.63 -1.99 -7.48
C VAL A 35 6.36 -2.12 -6.62
N GLY A 36 5.90 -3.35 -6.36
CA GLY A 36 4.78 -3.61 -5.46
C GLY A 36 5.05 -3.16 -4.01
N LEU A 37 6.26 -3.36 -3.51
CA LEU A 37 6.70 -2.90 -2.19
C LEU A 37 6.66 -1.37 -2.10
N VAL A 38 7.24 -0.66 -3.07
CA VAL A 38 7.26 0.81 -3.12
C VAL A 38 5.84 1.36 -3.17
N CYS A 39 4.96 0.80 -4.02
CA CYS A 39 3.55 1.17 -4.08
C CYS A 39 2.84 0.95 -2.73
N THR A 40 3.10 -0.17 -2.07
CA THR A 40 2.51 -0.51 -0.77
C THR A 40 2.94 0.48 0.31
N ILE A 41 4.24 0.80 0.39
CA ILE A 41 4.77 1.79 1.34
C ILE A 41 4.13 3.16 1.10
N PHE A 42 4.04 3.60 -0.15
CA PHE A 42 3.43 4.88 -0.50
C PHE A 42 1.95 4.95 -0.07
N PHE A 43 1.20 3.86 -0.27
CA PHE A 43 -0.18 3.76 0.17
C PHE A 43 -0.32 3.78 1.69
N VAL A 44 0.49 2.99 2.40
CA VAL A 44 0.51 2.94 3.87
C VAL A 44 0.80 4.33 4.44
N VAL A 45 1.82 5.02 3.96
CA VAL A 45 2.18 6.38 4.42
C VAL A 45 1.03 7.36 4.17
N ARG A 46 0.34 7.26 3.03
CA ARG A 46 -0.82 8.12 2.73
C ARG A 46 -1.98 7.85 3.68
N ILE A 47 -2.26 6.58 4.00
CA ILE A 47 -3.31 6.18 4.96
C ILE A 47 -2.97 6.65 6.36
N VAL A 48 -1.73 6.40 6.81
CA VAL A 48 -1.26 6.81 8.12
C VAL A 48 -1.35 8.33 8.26
N SER A 49 -0.92 9.09 7.25
CA SER A 49 -1.10 10.56 7.22
C SER A 49 -2.57 10.97 7.31
N HIS A 50 -3.46 10.25 6.61
CA HIS A 50 -4.89 10.53 6.63
C HIS A 50 -5.53 10.21 7.99
N ILE A 51 -5.12 9.13 8.64
CA ILE A 51 -5.57 8.74 9.98
C ILE A 51 -5.05 9.74 11.02
N LEU A 52 -3.75 10.06 10.99
CA LEU A 52 -3.15 11.08 11.88
C LEU A 52 -3.81 12.45 11.73
N LYS A 53 -4.08 12.88 10.50
CA LYS A 53 -4.77 14.15 10.23
C LYS A 53 -6.21 14.12 10.74
N LYS A 54 -6.89 12.96 10.66
CA LYS A 54 -8.26 12.77 11.17
C LYS A 54 -8.31 12.72 12.71
N MET A 55 -7.33 12.08 13.36
CA MET A 55 -7.22 12.05 14.82
C MET A 55 -6.84 13.41 15.39
N ARG A 56 -5.96 14.17 14.72
CA ARG A 56 -5.60 15.54 15.13
C ARG A 56 -6.79 16.50 15.09
N HIS A 57 -7.68 16.36 14.09
CA HIS A 57 -8.88 17.18 14.00
C HIS A 57 -9.97 16.77 15.00
N GLY A 58 -10.06 15.50 15.37
CA GLY A 58 -11.04 15.01 16.34
C GLY A 58 -10.69 15.31 17.80
N ASN A 59 -9.43 15.64 18.11
CA ASN A 59 -8.94 15.91 19.46
C ASN A 59 -8.80 17.42 19.76
N SER A 60 -9.37 18.30 18.93
CA SER A 60 -9.43 19.75 19.16
C SER A 60 -10.88 20.26 19.36
N SER A 61 -11.77 19.39 19.84
CA SER A 61 -13.08 19.79 20.38
C SER A 61 -13.12 19.52 21.88
#